data_AF-A0A7K2QLN2-F1
#
_entry.id   AF-A0A7K2QLN2-F1
#
_cell.length_a   1.000
_cell.length_b   1.000
_cell.length_c   1.000
_cell.angle_alpha   90.00
_cell.angle_beta   90.00
_cell.angle_gamma   90.00
#
_symmetry.space_group_name_H-M   'P 1'
#
loop_
_entity.id
_entity.type
_entity.pdbx_description
1 polymer ?
#
loop_
_entity_poly.entity_id
_entity_poly.type
_entity_poly.pdbx_seq_one_letter_code
_entity_poly.pdbx_strand_id
1 'polypeptide(L)'
;MTDRGKPDAGDEGETLPELCDLCGAVVADNTEWYAVVPDSSAVHAVDPRLDGKRMVVGCSREHLAELVAQYERRPFIDAELWAGKIGRAIEAHGGVISPEELVEETALTEAQIERAVLWQNLGALRWHQRFGKGRPGAAEE
;
A
#
# COMPACT_ATOMS: atom_id res chain seq x y z
N MET A 1 45.75 -5.38 31.95
CA MET A 1 45.46 -3.95 32.18
C MET A 1 45.64 -3.22 30.86
N THR A 2 44.87 -2.14 30.65
CA THR A 2 44.40 -1.48 29.39
C THR A 2 43.21 -2.22 28.77
N ASP A 3 41.96 -1.97 29.18
CA ASP A 3 41.14 -0.74 29.19
C ASP A 3 40.46 -0.43 27.83
N ARG A 4 39.14 -0.59 27.88
CA ARG A 4 38.03 0.05 27.13
C ARG A 4 38.22 0.43 25.66
N GLY A 5 37.54 -0.34 24.81
CA GLY A 5 36.82 0.20 23.65
C GLY A 5 35.35 -0.20 23.78
N LYS A 6 34.54 0.65 24.43
CA LYS A 6 33.08 0.56 24.46
C LYS A 6 32.58 0.84 23.04
N PRO A 7 31.84 -0.05 22.36
CA PRO A 7 31.22 0.34 21.11
C PRO A 7 30.18 1.42 21.40
N ASP A 8 30.26 2.42 20.54
CA ASP A 8 29.61 3.72 20.64
C ASP A 8 28.11 3.62 20.84
N ALA A 9 27.60 4.56 21.62
CA ALA A 9 26.19 4.69 21.93
C ALA A 9 25.47 5.34 20.74
N GLY A 10 24.30 4.79 20.39
CA GLY A 10 23.19 5.56 19.84
C GLY A 10 23.43 6.18 18.46
N ASP A 11 23.15 5.41 17.42
CA ASP A 11 22.49 5.97 16.24
C ASP A 11 21.07 6.37 16.67
N GLU A 12 20.94 7.53 17.33
CA GLU A 12 19.65 8.21 17.48
C GLU A 12 19.32 8.82 16.12
N GLY A 13 18.99 7.95 15.16
CA GLY A 13 18.46 8.36 13.87
C GLY A 13 17.24 9.24 14.15
N GLU A 14 17.30 10.51 13.73
CA GLU A 14 16.19 11.44 13.82
C GLU A 14 14.94 10.75 13.27
N THR A 15 13.99 10.42 14.16
CA THR A 15 12.71 9.87 13.73
C THR A 15 12.07 10.92 12.84
N LEU A 16 11.86 10.56 11.57
CA LEU A 16 11.17 11.45 10.64
C LEU A 16 9.77 11.73 11.20
N PRO A 17 9.30 12.97 11.14
CA PRO A 17 7.99 13.31 11.65
C PRO A 17 6.90 12.60 10.85
N GLU A 18 5.88 12.15 11.56
CA GLU A 18 4.74 11.43 10.98
C GLU A 18 3.62 12.39 10.58
N LEU A 19 2.72 11.93 9.71
CA LEU A 19 1.51 12.66 9.32
C LEU A 19 0.28 11.93 9.81
N CYS A 20 -0.66 12.66 10.42
CA CYS A 20 -1.97 12.08 10.71
C CYS A 20 -2.75 11.83 9.42
N ASP A 21 -3.15 10.59 9.18
CA ASP A 21 -3.90 10.19 7.98
C ASP A 21 -5.30 10.80 7.90
N LEU A 22 -5.84 11.30 9.03
CA LEU A 22 -7.16 11.91 9.07
C LEU A 22 -7.14 13.40 8.73
N CYS A 23 -6.21 14.16 9.34
CA CYS A 23 -6.20 15.63 9.24
C CYS A 23 -4.95 16.22 8.56
N GLY A 24 -3.95 15.39 8.27
CA GLY A 24 -2.67 15.82 7.69
C GLY A 24 -1.75 16.58 8.66
N ALA A 25 -2.07 16.64 9.96
CA ALA A 25 -1.21 17.28 10.94
C ALA A 25 0.12 16.54 11.09
N VAL A 26 1.22 17.28 11.14
CA VAL A 26 2.56 16.75 11.42
C VAL A 26 2.67 16.43 12.91
N VAL A 27 3.12 15.21 13.23
CA VAL A 27 3.44 14.76 14.59
C VAL A 27 4.96 14.57 14.67
N ALA A 28 5.64 15.47 15.38
CA ALA A 28 7.11 15.52 15.43
C ALA A 28 7.67 15.17 16.83
N ASP A 29 6.80 14.93 17.80
CA ASP A 29 7.15 14.68 19.20
C ASP A 29 6.99 13.20 19.60
N ASN A 30 6.83 12.29 18.63
CA ASN A 30 6.62 10.85 18.82
C ASN A 30 5.35 10.53 19.65
N THR A 31 4.31 11.37 19.54
CA THR A 31 3.03 11.19 20.23
C THR A 31 1.94 10.58 19.36
N GLU A 32 2.29 10.17 18.15
CA GLU A 32 1.36 9.57 17.20
C GLU A 32 0.88 8.19 17.65
N TRP A 33 -0.33 7.86 17.20
CA TRP A 33 -1.01 6.62 17.51
C TRP A 33 -1.14 5.78 16.24
N TYR A 34 -0.84 4.49 16.35
CA TYR A 34 -0.86 3.56 15.21
C TYR A 34 -1.95 2.50 15.37
N ALA A 35 -2.55 2.11 14.25
CA ALA A 35 -3.35 0.89 14.14
C ALA A 35 -3.10 0.19 12.81
N VAL A 36 -3.33 -1.12 12.78
CA VAL A 36 -3.36 -1.90 11.54
C VAL A 36 -4.81 -2.20 11.20
N VAL A 37 -5.24 -1.83 10.01
CA VAL A 37 -6.62 -1.99 9.53
C VAL A 37 -6.69 -2.83 8.26
N PRO A 38 -7.77 -3.59 8.03
CA PRO A 38 -7.98 -4.28 6.77
C PRO A 38 -8.26 -3.27 5.64
N ASP A 39 -7.53 -3.38 4.54
CA ASP A 39 -7.71 -2.57 3.33
C ASP A 39 -7.26 -3.35 2.10
N SER A 40 -8.20 -3.73 1.23
CA SER A 40 -7.90 -4.48 0.01
C SER A 40 -7.05 -3.70 -1.01
N SER A 41 -6.96 -2.38 -0.87
CA SER A 41 -6.08 -1.55 -1.71
C SER A 41 -4.64 -1.48 -1.19
N ALA A 42 -4.36 -2.02 0.00
CA ALA A 42 -3.03 -1.98 0.60
C ALA A 42 -2.20 -3.21 0.17
N VAL A 43 -1.24 -3.00 -0.72
CA VAL A 43 -0.22 -3.99 -1.09
C VAL A 43 1.11 -3.52 -0.53
N HIS A 44 1.72 -4.35 0.30
CA HIS A 44 2.97 -3.98 0.94
C HIS A 44 4.12 -4.13 -0.07
N ALA A 45 5.04 -3.16 -0.11
CA ALA A 45 6.05 -3.09 -1.17
C ALA A 45 6.97 -4.33 -1.22
N VAL A 46 7.26 -4.92 -0.05
CA VAL A 46 8.25 -6.02 0.07
C VAL A 46 7.66 -7.30 0.67
N ASP A 47 7.06 -7.25 1.86
CA ASP A 47 6.50 -8.43 2.55
C ASP A 47 5.04 -8.76 2.16
N PRO A 48 4.77 -9.85 1.42
CA PRO A 48 3.40 -10.23 1.02
C PRO A 48 2.49 -10.62 2.18
N ARG A 49 3.02 -10.93 3.37
CA ARG A 49 2.22 -11.27 4.57
C ARG A 49 1.51 -10.05 5.16
N LEU A 50 1.91 -8.86 4.72
CA LEU A 50 1.31 -7.57 5.08
C LEU A 50 0.34 -7.06 4.02
N ASP A 51 0.14 -7.80 2.92
CA ASP A 51 -0.91 -7.49 1.94
C ASP A 51 -2.29 -7.49 2.61
N GLY A 52 -3.10 -6.50 2.27
CA GLY A 52 -4.41 -6.27 2.86
C GLY A 52 -4.37 -5.57 4.21
N LYS A 53 -3.19 -5.19 4.71
CA LYS A 53 -3.01 -4.55 6.02
C LYS A 53 -2.41 -3.16 5.83
N ARG A 54 -3.22 -2.13 6.12
CA ARG A 54 -2.74 -0.75 6.15
C ARG A 54 -2.39 -0.37 7.58
N MET A 55 -1.19 0.17 7.78
CA MET A 55 -0.89 0.93 8.99
C MET A 55 -1.47 2.34 8.83
N VAL A 56 -2.26 2.78 9.80
CA VAL A 56 -2.80 4.13 9.86
C VAL A 56 -2.30 4.88 11.08
N VAL A 57 -2.12 6.19 10.94
CA VAL A 57 -1.51 7.08 11.93
C VAL A 57 -2.49 8.19 12.33
N GLY A 58 -2.70 8.35 13.64
CA GLY A 58 -3.51 9.40 14.24
C GLY A 58 -2.68 10.32 15.14
N CYS A 59 -2.87 11.64 15.04
CA CYS A 59 -2.26 12.59 15.99
C CYS A 59 -2.94 12.56 17.38
N SER A 60 -4.03 11.82 17.53
CA SER A 60 -4.70 11.57 18.80
C SER A 60 -5.42 10.22 18.75
N ARG A 61 -5.87 9.74 19.92
CA ARG A 61 -6.67 8.52 20.01
C ARG A 61 -8.01 8.64 19.31
N GLU A 62 -8.61 9.83 19.33
CA GLU A 62 -9.88 10.13 18.66
C GLU A 62 -9.72 10.08 17.14
N HIS A 63 -8.63 10.66 16.61
CA HIS A 63 -8.35 10.59 15.18
C HIS A 63 -8.06 9.15 14.73
N LEU A 64 -7.30 8.39 15.52
CA LEU A 64 -7.06 6.98 15.22
C LEU A 64 -8.35 6.16 15.25
N ALA A 65 -9.22 6.38 16.24
CA ALA A 65 -10.50 5.67 16.36
C ALA A 65 -11.42 5.96 15.17
N GLU A 66 -11.48 7.20 14.70
CA GLU A 66 -12.25 7.57 13.51
C GLU A 66 -11.68 6.90 12.25
N LEU A 67 -10.35 6.87 12.08
CA LEU A 67 -9.71 6.14 10.97
C LEU A 67 -10.07 4.66 10.98
N VAL A 68 -9.93 3.98 12.13
CA VAL A 68 -10.30 2.57 12.27
C VAL A 68 -11.76 2.36 11.87
N ALA A 69 -12.67 3.19 12.39
CA ALA A 69 -14.09 3.08 12.07
C ALA A 69 -14.39 3.32 10.59
N GLN A 70 -13.64 4.20 9.90
CA GLN A 70 -13.76 4.39 8.46
C GLN A 70 -13.36 3.14 7.68
N TYR A 71 -12.24 2.51 8.04
CA TYR A 71 -11.76 1.30 7.36
C TYR A 71 -12.66 0.08 7.64
N GLU A 72 -13.21 -0.07 8.84
CA GLU A 72 -14.19 -1.12 9.15
C GLU A 72 -15.46 -1.04 8.30
N ARG A 73 -15.86 0.16 7.88
CA ARG A 73 -17.02 0.37 6.99
C ARG A 73 -16.70 0.15 5.51
N ARG A 74 -15.42 0.09 5.13
CA ARG A 74 -15.02 -0.15 3.74
C ARG A 74 -15.14 -1.65 3.44
N PRO A 75 -15.74 -2.03 2.30
CA PRO A 75 -15.72 -3.42 1.89
C PRO A 75 -14.28 -3.84 1.59
N PHE A 76 -13.91 -5.02 2.07
CA PHE A 76 -12.67 -5.67 1.64
C PHE A 76 -12.95 -6.49 0.37
N ILE A 77 -12.31 -6.12 -0.73
CA ILE A 77 -12.56 -6.72 -2.05
C ILE A 77 -11.34 -7.57 -2.42
N ASP A 78 -11.44 -8.88 -2.31
CA ASP A 78 -10.31 -9.78 -2.60
C ASP A 78 -9.71 -9.56 -3.99
N ALA A 79 -10.55 -9.35 -5.01
CA ALA A 79 -10.10 -9.09 -6.37
C ALA A 79 -9.31 -7.79 -6.51
N GLU A 80 -9.57 -6.79 -5.67
CA GLU A 80 -8.77 -5.56 -5.61
C GLU A 80 -7.37 -5.85 -5.06
N LEU A 81 -7.29 -6.61 -3.96
CA LEU A 81 -6.01 -7.00 -3.39
C LEU A 81 -5.18 -7.84 -4.36
N TRP A 82 -5.81 -8.82 -5.00
CA TRP A 82 -5.16 -9.67 -6.00
C TRP A 82 -4.65 -8.86 -7.18
N ALA A 83 -5.40 -7.85 -7.65
CA ALA A 83 -4.95 -6.98 -8.73
C ALA A 83 -3.70 -6.19 -8.33
N GLY A 84 -3.65 -5.68 -7.09
CA GLY A 84 -2.44 -5.03 -6.58
C GLY A 84 -1.25 -5.97 -6.45
N LYS A 85 -1.46 -7.23 -6.01
CA LYS A 85 -0.38 -8.25 -5.95
C LYS A 85 0.19 -8.56 -7.33
N ILE A 86 -0.67 -8.66 -8.36
CA ILE A 86 -0.26 -8.81 -9.75
C ILE A 86 0.55 -7.59 -10.21
N GLY A 87 0.09 -6.38 -9.89
CA GLY A 87 0.82 -5.14 -10.19
C GLY A 87 2.23 -5.13 -9.61
N ARG A 88 2.37 -5.46 -8.32
CA ARG A 88 3.70 -5.58 -7.66
C ARG A 88 4.60 -6.61 -8.36
N ALA A 89 4.08 -7.79 -8.70
CA ALA A 89 4.85 -8.83 -9.39
C ALA A 89 5.32 -8.37 -10.78
N ILE A 90 4.43 -7.76 -11.56
CA ILE A 90 4.78 -7.19 -12.87
C ILE A 90 5.87 -6.12 -12.74
N GLU A 91 5.76 -5.22 -11.76
CA GLU A 91 6.77 -4.18 -11.50
C GLU A 91 8.13 -4.78 -11.10
N ALA A 92 8.15 -5.80 -10.25
CA ALA A 92 9.37 -6.50 -9.83
C ALA A 92 10.12 -7.14 -11.02
N HIS A 93 9.39 -7.52 -12.08
CA HIS A 93 9.93 -8.10 -13.31
C HIS A 93 10.17 -7.09 -14.45
N GLY A 94 10.07 -5.79 -14.18
CA GLY A 94 10.29 -4.76 -15.20
C GLY A 94 9.19 -4.68 -16.26
N GLY A 95 7.97 -5.09 -15.93
CA GLY A 95 6.77 -4.92 -16.75
C GLY A 95 6.31 -6.16 -17.51
N VAL A 96 7.09 -7.25 -17.54
CA VAL A 96 6.74 -8.49 -18.23
C VAL A 96 7.06 -9.68 -17.34
N ILE A 97 6.07 -10.55 -17.11
CA ILE A 97 6.20 -11.75 -16.28
C ILE A 97 5.49 -12.92 -16.97
N SER A 98 6.03 -14.13 -16.87
CA SER A 98 5.34 -15.32 -17.40
C SER A 98 4.14 -15.70 -16.51
N PRO A 99 3.13 -16.41 -17.05
CA PRO A 99 2.02 -16.92 -16.24
C PRO A 99 2.46 -17.81 -15.08
N GLU A 100 3.48 -18.63 -15.28
CA GLU A 100 4.02 -19.54 -14.26
C GLU A 100 4.68 -18.77 -13.12
N GLU A 101 5.55 -17.80 -13.43
CA GLU A 101 6.19 -16.92 -12.43
C GLU A 101 5.14 -16.08 -11.70
N LEU A 102 4.11 -15.60 -12.39
CA LEU A 102 3.04 -14.83 -11.77
C LEU A 102 2.28 -15.64 -10.72
N VAL A 103 1.98 -16.91 -11.00
CA VAL A 103 1.34 -17.82 -10.03
C VAL A 103 2.27 -18.07 -8.84
N GLU A 104 3.56 -18.32 -9.10
CA GLU A 104 4.55 -18.58 -8.05
C GLU A 104 4.71 -17.39 -7.10
N GLU A 105 4.92 -16.18 -7.64
CA GLU A 105 5.19 -14.98 -6.83
C GLU A 105 3.96 -14.47 -6.08
N THR A 106 2.79 -14.54 -6.71
CA THR A 106 1.58 -14.03 -6.10
C THR A 106 0.89 -15.08 -5.22
N ALA A 107 1.27 -16.35 -5.35
CA ALA A 107 0.58 -17.50 -4.77
C ALA A 107 -0.94 -17.51 -5.07
N LEU A 108 -1.34 -16.90 -6.19
CA LEU A 108 -2.72 -16.86 -6.66
C LEU A 108 -2.98 -18.04 -7.60
N THR A 109 -4.19 -18.58 -7.52
CA THR A 109 -4.68 -19.52 -8.53
C THR A 109 -5.05 -18.78 -9.81
N GLU A 110 -5.08 -19.50 -10.94
CA GLU A 110 -5.50 -18.95 -12.23
C GLU A 110 -6.87 -18.25 -12.16
N ALA A 111 -7.85 -18.85 -11.49
CA ALA A 111 -9.17 -18.25 -11.29
C ALA A 111 -9.15 -16.94 -10.46
N GLN A 112 -8.20 -16.80 -9.54
CA GLN A 112 -8.01 -15.55 -8.78
C GLN A 112 -7.36 -14.49 -9.66
N ILE A 113 -6.38 -14.87 -10.49
CA ILE A 113 -5.75 -13.99 -11.48
C ILE A 113 -6.81 -13.46 -12.47
N GLU A 114 -7.66 -14.31 -13.02
CA GLU A 114 -8.75 -13.90 -13.92
C GLU A 114 -9.68 -12.87 -13.28
N ARG A 115 -10.08 -13.10 -12.02
CA ARG A 115 -10.95 -12.18 -11.27
C ARG A 115 -10.27 -10.84 -10.99
N ALA A 116 -8.97 -10.88 -10.68
CA ALA A 116 -8.17 -9.69 -10.44
C ALA A 116 -8.04 -8.82 -11.71
N VAL A 117 -7.73 -9.45 -12.84
CA VAL A 117 -7.67 -8.79 -14.16
C VAL A 117 -9.02 -8.19 -14.54
N LEU A 118 -10.11 -8.95 -14.34
CA LEU A 118 -11.47 -8.44 -14.59
C LEU A 118 -11.79 -7.22 -13.71
N TRP A 119 -11.44 -7.25 -12.42
CA TRP A 119 -11.62 -6.11 -11.52
C TRP A 119 -10.91 -4.85 -12.02
N GLN A 120 -9.64 -4.98 -12.42
CA GLN A 120 -8.85 -3.87 -12.95
C GLN A 120 -9.42 -3.32 -14.26
N ASN A 121 -9.82 -4.20 -15.18
CA ASN A 121 -10.44 -3.80 -16.45
C ASN A 121 -11.75 -3.05 -16.26
N LEU A 122 -12.61 -3.53 -15.35
CA LEU A 122 -13.86 -2.82 -15.01
C LEU A 122 -13.59 -1.46 -14.36
N GLY A 123 -12.54 -1.36 -13.53
CA GLY A 123 -12.07 -0.09 -12.99
C GLY A 123 -11.66 0.90 -14.08
N ALA A 124 -10.85 0.46 -15.04
CA ALA A 124 -10.41 1.27 -16.17
C ALA A 124 -11.59 1.74 -17.04
N LEU A 125 -12.56 0.86 -17.32
CA LEU A 125 -13.78 1.21 -18.04
C LEU A 125 -14.60 2.27 -17.31
N ARG A 126 -14.80 2.13 -15.99
CA ARG A 126 -15.49 3.14 -15.16
C ARG A 126 -14.76 4.48 -15.20
N TRP A 127 -13.43 4.46 -15.13
CA TRP A 127 -12.61 5.68 -15.22
C TRP A 127 -12.79 6.37 -16.58
N HIS A 128 -12.70 5.61 -17.69
CA HIS A 128 -12.89 6.15 -19.04
C HIS A 128 -14.29 6.70 -19.28
N GLN A 129 -15.32 6.07 -18.72
CA GLN A 129 -16.70 6.58 -18.81
C GLN A 129 -16.85 7.92 -18.07
N ARG A 130 -16.16 8.09 -16.93
CA ARG A 130 -16.27 9.29 -16.10
C ARG A 130 -15.41 10.45 -16.60
N PHE A 131 -14.22 10.17 -17.12
CA PHE A 131 -13.21 11.20 -17.43
C PHE A 131 -12.78 11.23 -18.90
N GLY A 132 -13.33 10.34 -19.74
CA GLY A 132 -12.93 10.18 -21.14
C GLY A 132 -11.67 9.32 -21.30
N LYS A 133 -11.30 9.02 -22.55
CA LYS A 133 -9.96 8.50 -22.85
C LYS A 133 -9.00 9.69 -22.83
N GLY A 134 -7.94 9.62 -22.03
CA GLY A 134 -6.87 10.63 -22.06
C GLY A 134 -6.42 10.82 -23.51
N ARG A 135 -6.45 12.06 -24.00
CA ARG A 135 -5.97 12.36 -25.35
C ARG A 135 -4.45 12.08 -25.37
N PRO A 136 -3.94 11.21 -26.26
CA PRO A 136 -2.52 11.17 -26.51
C PRO A 136 -2.10 12.55 -27.04
N GLY A 137 -0.99 13.06 -26.51
CA GLY A 137 -0.59 14.47 -26.54
C GLY A 137 -0.89 15.22 -27.85
N ALA A 138 -1.52 16.39 -27.71
CA ALA A 138 -1.21 17.49 -28.62
C ALA A 138 0.24 17.89 -28.29
N ALA A 139 1.20 17.37 -29.06
CA ALA A 139 2.46 18.05 -29.19
C ALA A 139 2.15 19.40 -29.85
N GLU A 140 2.37 20.48 -29.10
CA GLU A 140 2.33 21.84 -29.60
C GLU A 140 3.48 22.02 -30.61
N GLU A 141 3.16 22.47 -31.82
CA GLU A 141 4.07 23.18 -32.74
C GLU A 141 3.62 24.63 -32.83
#